data_AF-A0A2M7AIJ1-F1
#
_entry.id   AF-A0A2M7AIJ1-F1
#
_cell.length_a   1.000
_cell.length_b   1.000
_cell.length_c   1.000
_cell.angle_alpha   90.00
_cell.angle_beta   90.00
_cell.angle_gamma   90.00
#
_symmetry.space_group_name_H-M   'P 1'
#
loop_
_entity.id
_entity.type
_entity.pdbx_description
1 polymer ?
#
loop_
_entity_poly.entity_id
_entity_poly.type
_entity_poly.pdbx_seq_one_letter_code
_entity_poly.pdbx_strand_id
1 'polypeptide(L)'
;TIRKDGAFYLLESLLEDIPKSGSLFSNNTRIGRITETLLYSVRLYSGFKVPLDSRILIGIRHGGLKDRVLGAVRGRDIFYNRKSKEDEVYTEVETTFEKIESDLVDLVERFTQPLFVIFDFFEVNEKVLEDIVNNYVAGRAT
;
A
#
# COMPACT_ATOMS: atom_id res chain seq x y z
N THR A 1 -7.21 13.84 -10.44
CA THR A 1 -8.17 14.00 -11.55
C THR A 1 -8.71 12.65 -11.95
N ILE A 2 -10.03 12.52 -12.12
CA ILE A 2 -10.69 11.27 -12.56
C ILE A 2 -10.77 11.30 -14.09
N ARG A 3 -10.32 10.23 -14.74
CA ARG A 3 -10.38 10.05 -16.20
C ARG A 3 -11.77 9.56 -16.63
N LYS A 4 -12.08 9.67 -17.92
CA LYS A 4 -13.36 9.23 -18.50
C LYS A 4 -13.61 7.72 -18.38
N ASP A 5 -12.56 6.93 -18.16
CA ASP A 5 -12.62 5.49 -17.92
C ASP A 5 -12.82 5.13 -16.43
N GLY A 6 -13.04 6.12 -15.56
CA GLY A 6 -13.20 5.92 -14.12
C GLY A 6 -11.87 5.88 -13.36
N ALA A 7 -10.73 5.77 -14.03
CA ALA A 7 -9.43 5.74 -13.37
C ALA A 7 -9.17 7.06 -12.62
N PHE A 8 -8.82 6.96 -11.34
CA PHE A 8 -8.38 8.10 -10.55
C PHE A 8 -6.91 7.92 -10.15
N TYR A 9 -6.21 9.05 -10.04
CA TYR A 9 -4.83 9.09 -9.58
C TYR A 9 -4.77 9.89 -8.30
N LEU A 10 -4.21 9.29 -7.25
CA LEU A 10 -3.86 9.95 -6.01
C LEU A 10 -2.35 10.25 -6.03
N LEU A 11 -2.00 11.53 -5.91
CA LEU A 11 -0.61 11.97 -5.81
C LEU A 11 -0.37 12.47 -4.39
N GLU A 12 0.52 11.79 -3.67
CA GLU A 12 0.89 12.15 -2.30
C GLU A 12 2.38 12.43 -2.16
N SER A 13 2.73 13.37 -1.29
CA SER A 13 4.11 13.69 -0.95
C SER A 13 4.83 12.49 -0.35
N LEU A 14 6.03 12.15 -0.81
CA LEU A 14 6.86 11.10 -0.24
C LEU A 14 7.52 11.61 1.06
N LEU A 15 6.80 11.50 2.18
CA LEU A 15 7.33 11.86 3.52
C LEU A 15 8.64 11.09 3.86
N GLU A 16 8.87 9.96 3.20
CA GLU A 16 10.07 9.13 3.27
C GLU A 16 11.34 9.86 2.74
N ASP A 17 11.18 10.85 1.85
CA ASP A 17 12.28 11.56 1.19
C ASP A 17 12.72 12.84 1.96
N ILE A 18 12.26 13.01 3.21
CA ILE A 18 12.72 14.10 4.08
C ILE A 18 14.22 13.86 4.43
N PRO A 19 15.10 14.89 4.43
CA PRO A 19 16.56 14.75 4.22
C PRO A 19 17.35 13.89 5.22
N LYS A 20 16.76 13.44 6.32
CA LYS A 20 17.43 12.56 7.29
C LYS A 20 17.34 11.06 6.94
N SER A 21 16.62 10.71 5.87
CA SER A 21 16.13 9.35 5.64
C SER A 21 16.09 8.95 4.16
N GLY A 22 16.78 9.66 3.27
CA GLY A 22 16.54 9.61 1.81
C GLY A 22 16.72 8.26 1.10
N SER A 23 17.26 7.23 1.78
CA SER A 23 17.32 5.85 1.26
C SER A 23 16.37 4.89 1.95
N LEU A 24 15.63 5.33 2.99
CA LEU A 24 14.77 4.47 3.80
C LEU A 24 13.37 4.41 3.21
N PHE A 25 12.93 3.19 2.94
CA PHE A 25 11.60 2.86 2.49
C PHE A 25 10.77 2.42 3.70
N SER A 26 9.73 3.17 4.07
CA SER A 26 8.92 2.86 5.24
C SER A 26 7.84 1.83 4.93
N ASN A 27 7.96 0.65 5.54
CA ASN A 27 6.95 -0.40 5.41
C ASN A 27 5.55 0.06 5.87
N ASN A 28 5.46 0.72 7.03
CA ASN A 28 4.19 1.16 7.62
C ASN A 28 3.48 2.20 6.75
N THR A 29 4.22 3.16 6.19
CA THR A 29 3.65 4.20 5.33
C THR A 29 3.03 3.62 4.07
N ARG A 30 3.66 2.61 3.46
CA ARG A 30 3.18 1.99 2.22
C ARG A 30 1.94 1.14 2.44
N ILE A 31 1.94 0.35 3.51
CA ILE A 31 0.74 -0.40 3.95
C ILE A 31 -0.42 0.57 4.16
N GLY A 32 -0.21 1.64 4.95
CA GLY A 32 -1.24 2.65 5.21
C GLY A 32 -1.79 3.31 3.95
N ARG A 33 -0.94 3.68 2.98
CA ARG A 33 -1.36 4.29 1.72
C ARG A 33 -2.19 3.37 0.83
N ILE A 34 -1.81 2.08 0.77
CA ILE A 34 -2.59 1.09 0.03
C ILE A 34 -3.97 0.97 0.68
N THR A 35 -4.02 0.83 2.00
CA THR A 35 -5.28 0.79 2.77
C THR A 35 -6.14 2.03 2.49
N GLU A 36 -5.57 3.22 2.58
CA GLU A 36 -6.25 4.49 2.30
C GLU A 36 -6.83 4.53 0.89
N THR A 37 -6.02 4.15 -0.11
CA THR A 37 -6.41 4.18 -1.52
C THR A 37 -7.59 3.24 -1.78
N LEU A 38 -7.56 2.04 -1.18
CA LEU A 38 -8.65 1.06 -1.30
C LEU A 38 -9.94 1.59 -0.67
N LEU A 39 -9.89 2.11 0.56
CA LEU A 39 -11.05 2.68 1.24
C LEU A 39 -11.60 3.93 0.52
N TYR A 40 -10.70 4.77 0.01
CA TYR A 40 -11.08 5.93 -0.79
C TYR A 40 -11.80 5.51 -2.07
N SER A 41 -11.33 4.45 -2.74
CA SER A 41 -11.98 3.93 -3.95
C SER A 41 -13.42 3.50 -3.67
N VAL A 42 -13.67 2.77 -2.58
CA VAL A 42 -15.02 2.34 -2.17
C VAL A 42 -15.92 3.55 -1.97
N ARG A 43 -15.46 4.56 -1.21
CA ARG A 43 -16.23 5.79 -0.95
C ARG A 43 -16.53 6.57 -2.23
N LEU A 44 -15.55 6.69 -3.12
CA LEU A 44 -15.68 7.41 -4.38
C LEU A 44 -16.74 6.77 -5.28
N TYR A 45 -16.64 5.46 -5.52
CA TYR A 45 -17.54 4.73 -6.40
C TYR A 45 -18.92 4.50 -5.79
N SER A 46 -19.02 4.40 -4.46
CA SER A 46 -20.30 4.46 -3.75
C SER A 46 -21.00 5.81 -3.96
N GLY A 47 -20.24 6.91 -3.99
CA GLY A 47 -20.75 8.23 -4.37
C GLY A 47 -21.32 8.29 -5.80
N PHE A 48 -20.78 7.48 -6.72
CA PHE A 48 -21.30 7.31 -8.08
C PHE A 48 -22.44 6.28 -8.18
N LYS A 49 -22.91 5.73 -7.06
CA LYS A 49 -23.97 4.71 -7.00
C LYS A 49 -23.63 3.43 -7.78
N VAL A 50 -22.34 3.08 -7.86
CA VAL A 50 -21.91 1.81 -8.43
C VAL A 50 -22.28 0.68 -7.45
N PRO A 51 -22.86 -0.44 -7.91
CA PRO A 51 -23.19 -1.58 -7.05
C PRO A 51 -21.94 -2.17 -6.37
N LEU A 52 -22.05 -2.56 -5.10
CA LEU A 52 -20.92 -3.08 -4.31
C LEU A 52 -20.39 -4.44 -4.80
N ASP A 53 -21.23 -5.20 -5.48
CA ASP A 53 -20.92 -6.48 -6.12
C ASP A 53 -20.23 -6.32 -7.49
N SER A 54 -20.05 -5.08 -7.96
CA SER A 54 -19.36 -4.79 -9.22
C SER A 54 -17.91 -5.26 -9.16
N ARG A 55 -17.50 -6.00 -10.19
CA ARG A 55 -16.10 -6.41 -10.37
C ARG A 55 -15.25 -5.22 -10.77
N ILE A 56 -14.11 -5.10 -10.12
CA ILE A 56 -13.12 -4.04 -10.35
C ILE A 56 -11.74 -4.65 -10.46
N LEU A 57 -10.91 -4.00 -11.27
CA LEU A 57 -9.49 -4.31 -11.41
C LEU A 57 -8.69 -3.17 -10.81
N ILE A 58 -7.85 -3.49 -9.84
CA ILE A 58 -7.05 -2.50 -9.11
C ILE A 58 -5.58 -2.80 -9.40
N GLY A 59 -4.90 -1.85 -10.03
CA GLY A 59 -3.46 -1.88 -10.28
C GLY A 59 -2.74 -0.86 -9.42
N ILE A 60 -1.72 -1.30 -8.67
CA ILE A 60 -0.86 -0.43 -7.87
C ILE A 60 0.58 -0.57 -8.37
N ARG A 61 1.20 0.57 -8.67
CA ARG A 61 2.60 0.68 -9.11
C ARG A 61 3.41 1.42 -8.07
N HIS A 62 4.50 0.81 -7.63
CA HIS A 62 5.52 1.42 -6.80
C HIS A 62 6.79 1.59 -7.63
N GLY A 63 7.27 2.83 -7.81
CA GLY A 63 8.49 3.12 -8.58
C GLY A 63 9.54 3.88 -7.76
N GLY A 64 10.75 4.00 -8.29
CA GLY A 64 11.88 4.64 -7.61
C GLY A 64 12.41 3.82 -6.44
N LEU A 65 12.27 2.50 -6.50
CA LEU A 65 12.64 1.56 -5.44
C LEU A 65 14.12 1.16 -5.53
N LYS A 66 14.77 1.41 -6.67
CA LYS A 66 16.14 0.97 -6.91
C LYS A 66 17.05 1.58 -5.86
N ASP A 67 17.86 0.72 -5.28
CA ASP A 67 18.82 1.07 -4.24
C ASP A 67 18.21 1.59 -2.91
N ARG A 68 16.88 1.59 -2.74
CA ARG A 68 16.23 1.88 -1.46
C ARG A 68 16.42 0.72 -0.48
N VAL A 69 16.50 1.07 0.80
CA VAL A 69 16.67 0.15 1.93
C VAL A 69 15.39 0.12 2.74
N LEU A 70 14.90 -1.06 3.06
CA LEU A 70 13.71 -1.22 3.89
C LEU A 70 13.97 -0.68 5.32
N GLY A 71 13.06 0.12 5.85
CA GLY A 71 13.14 0.70 7.19
C GLY A 71 11.81 0.66 7.93
N ALA A 72 11.86 0.59 9.27
CA ALA A 72 10.70 0.65 10.15
C ALA A 72 10.64 2.00 10.89
N VAL A 73 9.45 2.59 11.01
CA VAL A 73 9.24 3.93 11.63
C VAL A 73 9.16 3.88 13.16
N ARG A 74 8.80 2.74 13.76
CA ARG A 74 8.70 2.60 15.23
C ARG A 74 9.44 1.36 15.72
N GLY A 75 10.68 1.55 16.19
CA GLY A 75 11.39 0.59 17.02
C GLY A 75 12.49 -0.18 16.31
N ARG A 76 13.73 0.28 16.55
CA ARG A 76 14.99 -0.46 16.78
C ARG A 76 15.41 -1.73 16.01
N ASP A 77 14.69 -2.22 15.00
CA ASP A 77 15.15 -3.34 14.18
C ASP A 77 15.66 -2.90 12.80
N ILE A 78 16.97 -2.69 12.82
CA ILE A 78 18.02 -2.86 11.82
C ILE A 78 17.59 -3.74 10.62
N PHE A 79 16.93 -3.15 9.61
CA PHE A 79 16.87 -3.72 8.25
C PHE A 79 17.86 -3.03 7.28
N TYR A 80 18.96 -2.48 7.82
CA TYR A 80 19.95 -1.71 7.05
C TYR A 80 20.61 -2.45 5.87
N ASN A 81 20.37 -3.76 5.73
CA ASN A 81 20.93 -4.58 4.66
C ASN A 81 19.92 -5.04 3.61
N ARG A 82 18.61 -4.77 3.79
CA ARG A 82 17.59 -5.24 2.85
C ARG A 82 17.34 -4.20 1.77
N LYS A 83 18.02 -4.36 0.64
CA LYS A 83 18.11 -3.35 -0.42
C LYS A 83 17.40 -3.85 -1.66
N SER A 84 16.52 -3.03 -2.23
CA SER A 84 15.88 -3.39 -3.50
C SER A 84 16.86 -3.27 -4.66
N LYS A 85 16.86 -4.29 -5.52
CA LYS A 85 17.53 -4.27 -6.83
C LYS A 85 16.62 -3.79 -7.95
N GLU A 86 15.31 -3.94 -7.75
CA GLU A 86 14.27 -3.53 -8.69
C GLU A 86 13.92 -2.06 -8.51
N ASP A 87 13.63 -1.37 -9.61
CA ASP A 87 13.18 0.02 -9.58
C ASP A 87 11.67 0.16 -9.44
N GLU A 88 10.92 -0.83 -9.93
CA GLU A 88 9.47 -0.80 -9.99
C GLU A 88 8.88 -2.16 -9.60
N VAL A 89 7.75 -2.13 -8.89
CA VAL A 89 6.85 -3.26 -8.71
C VAL A 89 5.45 -2.83 -9.11
N TYR A 90 4.81 -3.66 -9.95
CA TYR A 90 3.41 -3.52 -10.31
C TYR A 90 2.65 -4.76 -9.84
N THR A 91 1.55 -4.53 -9.13
CA THR A 91 0.65 -5.59 -8.68
C THR A 91 -0.76 -5.24 -9.11
N GLU A 92 -1.47 -6.25 -9.61
CA GLU A 92 -2.84 -6.12 -10.08
C GLU A 92 -3.73 -7.18 -9.42
N VAL A 93 -4.88 -6.75 -8.92
CA VAL A 93 -5.84 -7.62 -8.25
C VAL A 93 -7.25 -7.32 -8.74
N GLU A 94 -7.95 -8.37 -9.18
CA GLU A 94 -9.39 -8.35 -9.42
C GLU A 94 -10.15 -8.62 -8.11
N THR A 95 -11.13 -7.78 -7.79
CA THR A 95 -11.96 -7.89 -6.58
C THR A 95 -13.33 -7.21 -6.78
N THR A 96 -14.11 -7.07 -5.71
CA THR A 96 -15.35 -6.28 -5.65
C THR A 96 -15.26 -5.23 -4.54
N PHE A 97 -16.11 -4.20 -4.56
CA PHE A 97 -16.13 -3.20 -3.48
C PHE A 97 -16.55 -3.81 -2.14
N GLU A 98 -17.49 -4.75 -2.15
CA GLU A 98 -17.88 -5.52 -0.97
C GLU A 98 -16.68 -6.23 -0.32
N LYS A 99 -15.81 -6.84 -1.13
CA LYS A 99 -14.61 -7.52 -0.64
C LYS A 99 -13.56 -6.57 -0.08
N ILE A 100 -13.47 -5.33 -0.58
CA ILE A 100 -12.58 -4.33 0.01
C ILE A 100 -13.00 -4.03 1.45
N GLU A 101 -14.31 -4.01 1.74
CA GLU A 101 -14.80 -3.75 3.10
C GLU A 101 -14.72 -4.98 4.00
N SER A 102 -15.04 -6.17 3.48
CA SER A 102 -15.07 -7.40 4.28
C SER A 102 -13.71 -8.04 4.51
N ASP A 103 -12.77 -7.83 3.58
CA ASP A 103 -11.50 -8.57 3.49
C ASP A 103 -10.30 -7.66 3.17
N LEU A 104 -10.31 -6.47 3.79
CA LEU A 104 -9.32 -5.43 3.54
C LEU A 104 -7.88 -5.89 3.81
N VAL A 105 -7.68 -6.71 4.85
CA VAL A 105 -6.35 -7.16 5.28
C VAL A 105 -5.73 -8.07 4.22
N ASP A 106 -6.44 -9.10 3.76
CA ASP A 106 -5.98 -9.99 2.68
C ASP A 106 -5.69 -9.18 1.41
N LEU A 107 -6.58 -8.25 1.06
CA LEU A 107 -6.38 -7.45 -0.14
C LEU A 107 -5.12 -6.58 -0.07
N VAL A 108 -4.87 -5.95 1.08
CA VAL A 108 -3.64 -5.16 1.31
C VAL A 108 -2.40 -6.08 1.29
N GLU A 109 -2.48 -7.28 1.84
CA GLU A 109 -1.41 -8.27 1.80
C GLU A 109 -1.02 -8.61 0.36
N ARG A 110 -2.00 -8.89 -0.50
CA ARG A 110 -1.78 -9.22 -1.92
C ARG A 110 -1.04 -8.12 -2.68
N PHE A 111 -1.21 -6.85 -2.33
CA PHE A 111 -0.45 -5.74 -2.91
C PHE A 111 0.94 -5.57 -2.28
N THR A 112 1.05 -5.78 -0.97
CA THR A 112 2.27 -5.51 -0.21
C THR A 112 3.30 -6.64 -0.29
N GLN A 113 2.86 -7.89 -0.44
CA GLN A 113 3.76 -9.03 -0.51
C GLN A 113 4.74 -8.94 -1.71
N PRO A 114 4.31 -8.70 -2.97
CA PRO A 114 5.24 -8.51 -4.09
C PRO A 114 6.19 -7.32 -3.89
N LEU A 115 5.71 -6.27 -3.23
CA LEU A 115 6.48 -5.06 -2.92
C LEU A 115 7.58 -5.32 -1.89
N PHE A 116 7.34 -6.17 -0.90
CA PHE A 116 8.31 -6.47 0.14
C PHE A 116 9.32 -7.54 -0.27
N VAL A 117 8.91 -8.50 -1.10
CA VAL A 117 9.78 -9.57 -1.60
C VAL A 117 10.99 -9.04 -2.37
N ILE A 118 10.87 -7.90 -3.08
CA ILE A 118 12.01 -7.29 -3.79
C ILE A 118 13.10 -6.72 -2.85
N PHE A 119 12.80 -6.56 -1.56
CA PHE A 119 13.78 -6.16 -0.53
C PHE A 119 14.40 -7.41 0.14
N ASP A 120 15.17 -8.16 -0.65
CA ASP A 120 15.85 -9.40 -0.22
C ASP A 120 14.89 -10.44 0.41
N PHE A 121 13.81 -10.76 -0.33
CA PHE A 121 12.79 -11.74 0.06
C PHE A 121 12.19 -11.47 1.44
N PHE A 122 11.99 -10.18 1.76
CA PHE A 122 11.34 -9.81 3.01
C PHE A 122 9.85 -10.15 2.97
N GLU A 123 9.39 -10.80 4.04
CA GLU A 123 7.99 -11.09 4.29
C GLU A 123 7.57 -10.33 5.54
N VAL A 124 6.46 -9.61 5.44
CA VAL A 124 5.85 -8.93 6.59
C VAL A 124 5.11 -9.98 7.40
N ASN A 125 5.26 -9.91 8.72
CA ASN A 125 4.46 -10.72 9.61
C ASN A 125 2.97 -10.34 9.48
N GLU A 126 2.12 -11.31 9.17
CA GLU A 126 0.67 -11.14 8.96
C GLU A 126 -0.01 -10.34 10.08
N LYS A 127 0.32 -10.63 11.34
CA LYS A 127 -0.24 -9.91 12.50
C LYS A 127 0.18 -8.44 12.55
N VAL A 128 1.42 -8.13 12.14
CA VAL A 128 1.90 -6.76 12.06
C VAL A 128 1.18 -6.00 10.94
N LEU A 129 0.95 -6.65 9.80
CA LEU A 129 0.17 -6.09 8.70
C LEU A 129 -1.25 -5.79 9.15
N GLU A 130 -1.92 -6.77 9.76
CA GLU A 130 -3.26 -6.66 10.31
C GLU A 130 -3.35 -5.51 11.32
N ASP A 131 -2.42 -5.43 12.28
CA ASP A 131 -2.36 -4.35 13.26
C ASP A 131 -2.24 -2.97 12.61
N ILE A 132 -1.41 -2.83 11.56
CA ILE A 132 -1.25 -1.56 10.84
C ILE A 132 -2.55 -1.18 10.12
N VAL A 133 -3.15 -2.13 9.38
CA VAL A 133 -4.40 -1.90 8.64
C VAL A 133 -5.53 -1.50 9.61
N ASN A 134 -5.71 -2.26 10.70
CA ASN A 134 -6.74 -1.99 11.69
C ASN A 134 -6.52 -0.66 12.43
N ASN A 135 -5.27 -0.33 12.79
CA ASN A 135 -4.96 0.97 13.39
C ASN A 135 -5.21 2.13 12.43
N TYR A 136 -4.97 1.94 11.13
CA TYR A 136 -5.28 2.93 10.11
C TYR A 136 -6.79 3.13 9.97
N VAL A 137 -7.58 2.05 9.86
CA VAL A 137 -9.05 2.10 9.82
C VAL A 137 -9.63 2.79 11.06
N ALA A 138 -9.04 2.56 12.24
CA ALA A 138 -9.45 3.19 13.49
C ALA A 138 -9.01 4.67 13.63
N GLY A 139 -8.28 5.23 12.65
CA GLY A 139 -7.74 6.60 12.69
C GLY A 139 -6.63 6.80 13.73
N ARG A 140 -5.95 5.73 14.14
CA ARG A 140 -4.90 5.73 15.18
C ARG A 140 -3.48 5.72 14.63
N ALA A 141 -3.31 5.52 13.32
CA ALA A 141 -2.02 5.57 12.65
C ALA A 141 -1.77 6.97 12.05
N THR A 142 -0.70 7.63 12.50
CA THR A 142 -0.04 8.78 11.84
C THR A 142 1.44 8.49 11.74
#